data_AF-Q5Y203-F1
#
_entry.id   AF-Q5Y203-F1
#
_cell.length_a   1.000
_cell.length_b   1.000
_cell.length_c   1.000
_cell.angle_alpha   90.00
_cell.angle_beta   90.00
_cell.angle_gamma   90.00
#
_symmetry.space_group_name_H-M   'P 1'
#
loop_
_entity.id
_entity.type
_entity.pdbx_description
1 polymer ?
#
loop_
_entity_poly.entity_id
_entity_poly.type
_entity_poly.pdbx_seq_one_letter_code
_entity_poly.pdbx_strand_id
1 'polypeptide(L)'
;PEKSGWVGVNATCPAGTTVNYTYRSYVSELPVQSTEGNFKYLKLNDYLLGAMSITDSVAGVFYPPRNYIRMGVDSNVSQQMPFGVQDSKLVFKLKVIRPFI
;
A
#
# COMPACT_ATOMS: atom_id res chain seq x y z
N PRO A 1 -19.18 4.18 -5.49
CA PRO A 1 -18.70 2.91 -6.09
C PRO A 1 -17.30 2.56 -5.55
N GLU A 2 -17.22 1.63 -4.61
CA GLU A 2 -15.93 1.02 -4.24
C GLU A 2 -15.37 0.33 -5.47
N LYS A 3 -14.27 0.83 -6.03
CA LYS A 3 -13.50 0.06 -7.02
C LYS A 3 -12.75 -1.02 -6.24
N SER A 4 -13.44 -2.11 -5.93
CA SER A 4 -12.93 -3.26 -5.19
C SER A 4 -12.11 -4.21 -6.07
N GLY A 5 -11.77 -3.81 -7.29
CA GLY A 5 -10.91 -4.56 -8.20
C GLY A 5 -9.48 -4.60 -7.69
N TRP A 6 -8.74 -5.60 -8.19
CA TRP A 6 -7.29 -5.67 -8.01
C TRP A 6 -6.65 -4.44 -8.64
N VAL A 7 -5.58 -3.92 -8.03
CA VAL A 7 -4.86 -2.75 -8.58
C VAL A 7 -4.29 -3.04 -9.96
N GLY A 8 -4.10 -4.32 -10.32
CA GLY A 8 -3.76 -4.74 -11.69
C GLY A 8 -2.31 -4.47 -12.06
N VAL A 9 -1.41 -4.47 -11.07
CA VAL A 9 0.02 -4.23 -11.25
C VAL A 9 0.77 -5.55 -11.11
N ASN A 10 1.76 -5.76 -11.96
CA ASN A 10 2.69 -6.87 -11.84
C ASN A 10 4.06 -6.37 -11.37
N ALA A 11 4.81 -7.24 -10.70
CA ALA A 11 6.19 -7.03 -10.30
C ALA A 11 7.06 -8.20 -10.74
N THR A 12 8.36 -7.95 -10.89
CA THR A 12 9.37 -8.98 -11.17
C THR A 12 10.51 -8.81 -10.18
N CYS A 13 10.92 -9.90 -9.53
CA CYS A 13 12.03 -9.87 -8.59
C CYS A 13 13.39 -9.92 -9.31
N PRO A 14 14.45 -9.35 -8.70
CA PRO A 14 15.79 -9.38 -9.27
C PRO A 14 16.37 -10.80 -9.36
N ALA A 15 17.40 -10.97 -10.18
CA ALA A 15 18.14 -12.21 -10.32
C ALA A 15 18.73 -12.67 -8.98
N GLY A 16 18.77 -13.99 -8.77
CA GLY A 16 19.30 -14.58 -7.53
C GLY A 16 18.31 -14.63 -6.37
N THR A 17 17.04 -14.26 -6.59
CA THR A 17 15.97 -14.49 -5.59
C THR A 17 15.74 -16.00 -5.43
N THR A 18 16.07 -16.54 -4.26
CA THR A 18 15.98 -18.00 -3.97
C THR A 18 14.70 -18.41 -3.25
N VAL A 19 13.82 -17.45 -2.94
CA VAL A 19 12.56 -17.67 -2.23
C VAL A 19 11.36 -17.33 -3.12
N ASN A 20 10.20 -17.89 -2.80
CA ASN A 20 8.96 -17.66 -3.56
C ASN A 20 8.03 -16.62 -2.93
N TYR A 21 8.54 -15.74 -2.06
CA TYR A 21 7.74 -14.72 -1.38
C TYR A 21 8.44 -13.37 -1.42
N THR A 22 7.67 -12.30 -1.21
CA THR A 22 8.20 -10.95 -1.16
C THR A 22 7.82 -10.25 0.15
N TYR A 23 8.60 -9.22 0.48
CA TYR A 23 8.22 -8.20 1.44
C TYR A 23 8.00 -6.91 0.67
N ARG A 24 6.88 -6.21 0.90
CA ARG A 24 6.63 -4.89 0.29
C ARG A 24 6.50 -3.80 1.36
N SER A 25 6.99 -2.62 1.02
CA SER A 25 6.90 -1.42 1.84
C SER A 25 6.11 -0.36 1.09
N TYR A 26 5.14 0.25 1.76
CA TYR A 26 4.35 1.36 1.25
C TYR A 26 4.78 2.57 2.04
N VAL A 27 5.65 3.37 1.44
CA VAL A 27 6.32 4.50 2.09
C VAL A 27 5.86 5.80 1.47
N SER A 28 6.03 6.88 2.20
CA SER A 28 5.80 8.24 1.75
C SER A 28 6.82 9.14 2.43
N GLU A 29 7.33 10.12 1.70
CA GLU A 29 8.20 11.17 2.23
C GLU A 29 7.41 12.22 3.03
N LEU A 30 6.10 12.32 2.78
CA LEU A 30 5.21 13.21 3.52
C LEU A 30 5.15 12.80 5.00
N PRO A 31 5.28 13.75 5.95
CA PRO A 31 5.25 13.43 7.37
C PRO A 31 3.85 13.03 7.82
N VAL A 32 3.79 12.06 8.75
CA VAL A 32 2.56 11.72 9.48
C VAL A 32 2.25 12.87 10.44
N GLN A 33 1.12 13.55 10.22
CA GLN A 33 0.64 14.65 11.06
C GLN A 33 -0.22 14.17 12.22
N SER A 34 -1.02 13.14 12.00
CA SER A 34 -1.89 12.56 13.03
C SER A 34 -2.22 11.10 12.72
N THR A 35 -2.68 10.37 13.73
CA THR A 35 -3.19 9.01 13.58
C THR A 35 -4.57 8.94 14.24
N GLU A 36 -5.57 8.46 13.51
CA GLU A 36 -6.94 8.31 14.02
C GLU A 36 -7.43 6.89 13.74
N GLY A 37 -7.70 6.14 14.81
CA GLY A 37 -7.80 4.69 14.71
C GLY A 37 -6.50 4.12 14.12
N ASN A 38 -6.61 3.37 13.02
CA ASN A 38 -5.44 2.83 12.32
C ASN A 38 -4.93 3.70 11.16
N PHE A 39 -5.68 4.75 10.79
CA PHE A 39 -5.33 5.60 9.66
C PHE A 39 -4.25 6.61 10.06
N LYS A 40 -3.13 6.59 9.33
CA LYS A 40 -2.04 7.57 9.47
C LYS A 40 -2.26 8.68 8.45
N TYR A 41 -2.55 9.89 8.92
CA TYR A 41 -2.82 11.05 8.09
C TYR A 41 -1.53 11.80 7.79
N LEU A 42 -1.18 11.85 6.51
CA LEU A 42 -0.02 12.53 5.94
C LEU A 42 -0.39 13.94 5.50
N LYS A 43 0.53 14.91 5.65
CA LYS A 43 0.32 16.28 5.14
C LYS A 43 0.42 16.29 3.61
N LEU A 44 -0.71 16.41 2.90
CA LEU A 44 -0.71 16.55 1.44
C LEU A 44 -0.38 17.97 1.02
N ASN A 45 -0.96 18.95 1.73
CA ASN A 45 -0.68 20.38 1.61
C ASN A 45 -1.16 21.11 2.88
N ASP A 46 -1.23 22.44 2.85
CA ASP A 46 -1.66 23.25 4.01
C ASP A 46 -3.17 23.20 4.32
N TYR A 47 -3.96 22.57 3.45
CA TYR A 47 -5.42 22.46 3.57
C TYR A 47 -5.89 21.03 3.83
N LEU A 48 -5.11 20.03 3.41
CA LEU A 48 -5.52 18.64 3.34
C LEU A 48 -4.52 17.70 4.01
N LEU A 49 -5.05 16.77 4.78
CA LEU A 49 -4.39 15.53 5.13
C LEU A 49 -4.98 14.37 4.35
N GLY A 50 -4.14 13.38 4.05
CA GLY A 50 -4.53 12.15 3.36
C GLY A 50 -4.12 10.91 4.16
N ALA A 51 -5.00 9.92 4.25
CA ALA A 51 -4.69 8.61 4.79
C ALA A 51 -5.23 7.52 3.87
N MET A 52 -4.65 6.32 3.92
CA MET A 52 -5.16 5.19 3.14
C MET A 52 -5.16 3.89 3.92
N SER A 53 -6.01 2.96 3.48
CA SER A 53 -5.89 1.54 3.79
C SER A 53 -5.88 0.72 2.50
N ILE A 54 -5.12 -0.37 2.52
CA ILE A 54 -4.95 -1.31 1.41
C ILE A 54 -5.29 -2.70 1.95
N THR A 55 -5.94 -3.52 1.13
CA THR A 55 -6.19 -4.94 1.44
C THR A 55 -5.38 -5.81 0.50
N ASP A 56 -4.44 -6.58 1.02
CA ASP A 56 -3.76 -7.65 0.27
C ASP A 56 -4.40 -9.01 0.60
N SER A 57 -4.41 -9.92 -0.37
CA SER A 57 -5.03 -11.25 -0.27
C SER A 57 -4.48 -12.10 0.88
N VAL A 58 -3.21 -11.91 1.27
CA VAL A 58 -2.53 -12.68 2.31
C VAL A 58 -2.23 -11.81 3.53
N ALA A 59 -1.69 -10.60 3.33
CA ALA A 59 -1.33 -9.72 4.45
C ALA A 59 -2.56 -9.08 5.13
N GLY A 60 -3.73 -9.18 4.51
CA GLY A 60 -4.96 -8.57 4.99
C GLY A 60 -4.94 -7.05 4.87
N VAL A 61 -5.66 -6.37 5.76
CA VAL A 61 -5.79 -4.91 5.74
C VAL A 61 -4.58 -4.26 6.43
N PHE A 62 -3.99 -3.26 5.79
CA PHE A 62 -2.92 -2.46 6.37
C PHE A 62 -3.04 -0.98 6.00
N TYR A 63 -2.36 -0.14 6.79
CA TYR A 63 -2.51 1.32 6.78
C TYR A 63 -1.13 1.97 6.56
N PRO A 64 -0.80 2.35 5.33
CA PRO A 64 0.44 3.06 5.01
C PRO A 64 0.60 4.38 5.78
N PRO A 65 1.84 4.82 6.07
CA PRO A 65 3.09 4.16 5.70
C PRO A 65 3.40 2.93 6.56
N ARG A 66 3.90 1.87 5.93
CA ARG A 66 4.25 0.59 6.58
C ARG A 66 5.35 -0.12 5.80
N ASN A 67 6.35 -0.62 6.52
CA ASN A 67 7.51 -1.31 5.95
C ASN A 67 7.40 -2.83 6.11
N TYR A 68 8.05 -3.55 5.20
CA TYR A 68 8.31 -4.99 5.29
C TYR A 68 7.06 -5.83 5.60
N ILE A 69 5.99 -5.60 4.84
CA ILE A 69 4.78 -6.43 4.91
C ILE A 69 5.06 -7.73 4.14
N ARG A 70 4.93 -8.87 4.82
CA ARG A 70 5.10 -10.18 4.19
C ARG A 70 3.92 -10.46 3.26
N MET A 71 4.22 -10.71 1.99
CA MET A 71 3.23 -11.07 0.98
C MET A 71 3.09 -12.57 0.82
N GLY A 72 2.09 -12.96 0.03
CA GLY A 72 1.86 -14.33 -0.39
C GLY A 72 3.03 -14.96 -1.15
N VAL A 73 2.84 -16.23 -1.48
CA VAL A 73 3.81 -17.04 -2.23
C VAL A 73 3.40 -17.09 -3.69
N ASP A 74 4.37 -16.92 -4.60
CA ASP A 74 4.19 -17.09 -6.04
C ASP A 74 5.49 -17.67 -6.63
N SER A 75 5.38 -18.72 -7.45
CA SER A 75 6.54 -19.39 -8.06
C SER A 75 7.34 -18.47 -8.98
N ASN A 76 6.70 -17.46 -9.58
CA ASN A 76 7.35 -16.55 -10.51
C ASN A 76 8.36 -15.63 -9.80
N VAL A 77 8.26 -15.47 -8.48
CA VAL A 77 9.17 -14.66 -7.66
C VAL A 77 10.62 -15.12 -7.79
N SER A 78 10.88 -16.44 -7.66
CA SER A 78 12.24 -16.98 -7.79
C SER A 78 12.67 -17.20 -9.24
N GLN A 79 11.73 -17.21 -10.18
CA GLN A 79 11.98 -17.49 -11.60
C GLN A 79 12.27 -16.23 -12.42
N GLN A 80 12.35 -15.05 -11.79
CA GLN A 80 12.46 -13.75 -12.47
C GLN A 80 11.33 -13.52 -13.49
N MET A 81 10.14 -14.06 -13.21
CA MET A 81 8.96 -13.91 -14.04
C MET A 81 8.00 -12.90 -13.41
N PRO A 82 7.15 -12.22 -14.21
CA PRO A 82 6.14 -11.33 -13.65
C PRO A 82 5.14 -12.07 -12.76
N PHE A 83 4.82 -11.50 -11.60
CA PHE A 83 3.77 -11.95 -10.69
C PHE A 83 2.86 -10.79 -10.31
N GLY A 84 1.59 -11.10 -10.00
CA GLY A 84 0.59 -10.09 -9.67
C GLY A 84 0.77 -9.51 -8.26
N VAL A 85 0.67 -8.19 -8.13
CA VAL A 85 0.53 -7.51 -6.84
C VAL A 85 -0.93 -7.59 -6.41
N GLN A 86 -1.14 -8.34 -5.32
CA GLN A 86 -2.47 -8.73 -4.85
C GLN A 86 -3.17 -7.70 -3.96
N ASP A 87 -2.90 -6.42 -4.20
CA ASP A 87 -3.54 -5.31 -3.51
C ASP A 87 -4.93 -5.03 -4.09
N SER A 88 -5.86 -4.69 -3.20
CA SER A 88 -7.26 -4.41 -3.51
C SER A 88 -7.87 -3.48 -2.46
N LYS A 89 -9.13 -3.07 -2.70
CA LYS A 89 -9.95 -2.26 -1.77
C LYS A 89 -9.17 -1.06 -1.22
N LEU A 90 -8.61 -0.27 -2.12
CA LEU A 90 -7.92 0.96 -1.76
C LEU A 90 -8.94 1.96 -1.21
N VAL A 91 -8.90 2.22 0.09
CA VAL A 91 -9.72 3.25 0.73
C VAL A 91 -8.84 4.45 0.98
N PHE A 92 -9.20 5.58 0.40
CA PHE A 92 -8.52 6.85 0.61
C PHE A 92 -9.42 7.79 1.42
N LYS A 93 -8.85 8.39 2.46
CA LYS A 93 -9.51 9.38 3.31
C LYS A 93 -8.84 10.72 3.14
N LEU A 94 -9.65 11.74 2.87
CA LEU A 94 -9.24 13.14 2.88
C LEU A 94 -9.79 13.82 4.12
N LYS A 95 -8.95 14.60 4.79
CA LYS A 95 -9.34 15.44 5.93
C LYS A 95 -8.98 16.88 5.62
N VAL A 96 -10.00 17.75 5.62
CA VAL A 96 -9.82 19.19 5.49
C VAL A 96 -9.39 19.74 6.85
N ILE A 97 -8.21 20.38 6.89
CA ILE A 97 -7.65 21.02 8.10
C ILE A 97 -7.73 22.55 8.05
N ARG A 98 -8.01 23.09 6.86
CA ARG A 98 -8.27 24.52 6.66
C ARG A 98 -9.36 24.69 5.60
N PRO A 99 -10.35 25.58 5.80
CA PRO A 99 -11.37 25.85 4.78
C PRO A 99 -10.75 26.30 3.45
N PHE A 100 -11.39 25.90 2.35
CA PHE A 100 -11.14 26.49 1.03
C PHE A 100 -11.94 27.79 0.92
N ILE A 101 -11.32 28.85 0.42
CA ILE A 101 -11.94 30.14 0.13
C ILE A 101 -11.97 30.31 -1.39
#